data_AF-A0A519PTB1-F1
#
_entry.id   AF-A0A519PTB1-F1
#
_cell.length_a   1.000
_cell.length_b   1.000
_cell.length_c   1.000
_cell.angle_alpha   90.00
_cell.angle_beta   90.00
_cell.angle_gamma   90.00
#
_symmetry.space_group_name_H-M   'P 1'
#
loop_
_entity.id
_entity.type
_entity.pdbx_description
1 polymer ?
#
loop_
_entity_poly.entity_id
_entity_poly.type
_entity_poly.pdbx_seq_one_letter_code
_entity_poly.pdbx_strand_id
1 'polypeptide(L)' 'YARRLLRAGVPTELHVYPGGFHGFDFDPAAEIAANARRDSLNALTRFLKAA' A
#
# COMPACT_ATOMS: atom_id res chain seq x y z
N TYR A 1 6.74 9.24 6.72
CA TYR A 1 7.73 8.16 6.97
C TYR A 1 8.41 7.70 5.68
N ALA A 2 7.68 7.31 4.62
CA ALA A 2 8.24 6.81 3.35
C ALA A 2 9.43 7.62 2.78
N ARG A 3 9.33 8.96 2.74
CA ARG A 3 10.44 9.82 2.27
C ARG A 3 11.76 9.61 3.03
N ARG A 4 11.71 9.28 4.32
CA ARG A 4 12.90 8.97 5.12
C ARG A 4 13.50 7.62 4.73
N LEU A 5 12.66 6.61 4.53
CA LEU A 5 13.09 5.27 4.08
C LEU A 5 13.75 5.33 2.69
N LEU A 6 13.11 6.04 1.75
CA LEU A 6 13.65 6.23 0.40
C LEU A 6 15.03 6.89 0.43
N ARG A 7 15.20 7.95 1.22
CA ARG A 7 16.51 8.62 1.38
C ARG A 7 17.58 7.73 2.01
N ALA A 8 17.17 6.73 2.80
CA ALA A 8 18.07 5.76 3.41
C ALA A 8 18.39 4.56 2.50
N GLY A 9 17.89 4.53 1.27
CA GLY A 9 18.10 3.43 0.32
C GLY A 9 17.27 2.18 0.62
N VAL A 10 16.29 2.24 1.52
CA VAL A 10 15.39 1.11 1.78
C VAL A 10 14.38 1.01 0.62
N PRO A 11 14.27 -0.16 -0.06
CA PRO A 11 13.23 -0.37 -1.06
C PRO A 11 11.85 -0.09 -0.47
N THR A 12 11.15 0.93 -1.01
CA THR A 12 9.92 1.45 -0.42
C THR A 12 8.92 1.79 -1.51
N GLU A 13 7.66 1.38 -1.31
CA GLU A 13 6.51 1.71 -2.15
C GLU A 13 5.48 2.44 -1.27
N LEU A 14 4.91 3.56 -1.76
CA LEU A 14 3.87 4.32 -1.06
C LEU A 14 2.76 4.67 -2.04
N HIS A 15 1.53 4.31 -1.66
CA HIS A 15 0.31 4.68 -2.38
C HIS A 15 -0.50 5.68 -1.56
N VAL A 16 -1.03 6.70 -2.23
CA VAL A 16 -2.03 7.62 -1.67
C VAL A 16 -3.32 7.37 -2.42
N TYR A 17 -4.41 7.08 -1.70
CA TYR A 17 -5.72 6.83 -2.28
C TYR A 17 -6.59 8.07 -2.08
N PRO A 18 -6.80 8.91 -3.12
CA PRO A 18 -7.59 10.14 -3.00
C PRO A 18 -9.03 9.83 -2.56
N GLY A 19 -9.56 10.67 -1.66
CA GLY A 19 -10.90 10.48 -1.09
C GLY A 19 -10.98 9.50 0.09
N GLY A 20 -9.90 8.76 0.39
CA GLY A 20 -9.83 7.90 1.58
C GLY A 20 -9.59 8.71 2.86
N PHE A 21 -10.45 8.52 3.86
CA PHE A 21 -10.21 8.98 5.24
C PHE A 21 -9.47 7.89 6.06
N HIS A 22 -9.05 8.19 7.29
CA HIS A 22 -8.40 7.17 8.13
C HIS A 22 -9.36 6.00 8.44
N GLY A 23 -9.00 4.78 8.03
CA GLY A 23 -9.88 3.62 8.13
C GLY A 23 -10.88 3.49 6.98
N PHE A 24 -10.62 4.12 5.82
CA PHE A 24 -11.45 3.97 4.62
C PHE A 24 -11.65 2.50 4.17
N ASP A 25 -10.82 1.60 4.65
CA ASP A 25 -10.80 0.17 4.34
C ASP A 25 -11.70 -0.69 5.25
N PHE A 26 -12.48 -0.08 6.15
CA PHE A 26 -13.37 -0.80 7.05
C PHE A 26 -14.44 -1.64 6.32
N ASP A 27 -14.96 -1.14 5.19
CA ASP A 27 -15.87 -1.88 4.32
C ASP A 27 -15.08 -2.49 3.16
N PRO A 28 -14.87 -3.82 3.14
CA PRO A 28 -14.10 -4.48 2.10
C PRO A 28 -14.79 -4.45 0.72
N ALA A 29 -16.07 -4.11 0.64
CA ALA A 29 -16.81 -3.98 -0.62
C ALA A 29 -16.64 -2.60 -1.27
N ALA A 30 -16.17 -1.58 -0.53
CA ALA A 30 -15.86 -0.28 -1.09
C ALA A 30 -14.71 -0.40 -2.10
N GLU A 31 -14.86 0.22 -3.28
CA GLU A 31 -13.89 0.10 -4.37
C GLU A 31 -12.48 0.58 -3.95
N ILE A 32 -12.41 1.69 -3.22
CA ILE A 32 -11.15 2.23 -2.70
C ILE A 32 -10.44 1.26 -1.74
N ALA A 33 -11.21 0.53 -0.92
CA ALA A 33 -10.70 -0.48 0.00
C ALA A 33 -10.20 -1.72 -0.75
N ALA A 34 -10.97 -2.18 -1.73
CA ALA A 34 -10.60 -3.32 -2.58
C ALA A 34 -9.31 -3.06 -3.37
N ASN A 35 -9.18 -1.86 -3.95
CA ASN A 35 -7.98 -1.43 -4.66
C ASN A 35 -6.77 -1.37 -3.72
N ALA A 36 -6.90 -0.73 -2.55
CA ALA A 36 -5.80 -0.63 -1.59
C ALA A 36 -5.32 -2.01 -1.10
N ARG A 37 -6.25 -2.94 -0.84
CA ARG A 37 -5.93 -4.30 -0.43
C ARG A 37 -5.23 -5.09 -1.54
N ARG A 38 -5.70 -4.99 -2.78
CA ARG A 38 -5.06 -5.62 -3.94
C ARG A 38 -3.62 -5.15 -4.08
N ASP A 39 -3.39 -3.84 -4.02
CA ASP A 39 -2.06 -3.27 -4.25
C ASP A 39 -1.09 -3.65 -3.13
N SER A 40 -1.54 -3.68 -1.87
CA SER A 40 -0.77 -4.19 -0.73
C SER A 40 -0.38 -5.66 -0.88
N LEU A 41 -1.32 -6.53 -1.27
CA LEU A 41 -1.06 -7.95 -1.47
C LEU A 41 -0.12 -8.21 -2.66
N ASN A 42 -0.25 -7.41 -3.72
CA ASN A 42 0.64 -7.48 -4.88
C ASN A 42 2.07 -7.09 -4.50
N ALA A 43 2.25 -6.02 -3.73
CA ALA A 43 3.57 -5.60 -3.25
C ALA A 43 4.21 -6.68 -2.36
N LEU A 44 3.44 -7.24 -1.41
CA LEU A 44 3.91 -8.34 -0.56
C LEU A 44 4.28 -9.58 -1.38
N THR A 45 3.47 -9.94 -2.36
CA THR A 45 3.74 -11.08 -3.25
C THR A 45 5.03 -10.91 -4.03
N ARG A 46 5.28 -9.71 -4.59
CA ARG A 46 6.55 -9.41 -5.29
C ARG A 46 7.73 -9.52 -4.35
N PHE A 47 7.61 -9.01 -3.12
CA PHE A 47 8.67 -9.10 -2.11
C PHE A 47 8.98 -10.56 -1.74
N LEU A 48 7.96 -11.37 -1.44
CA LEU A 48 8.13 -12.77 -1.05
C LEU A 48 8.64 -13.67 -2.19
N LYS A 49 8.46 -13.28 -3.45
CA LYS A 49 9.01 -14.00 -4.61
C LYS A 49 10.44 -13.59 -4.94
N ALA A 50 10.86 -12.40 -4.51
CA ALA A 50 12.19 -11.86 -4.78
C ALA A 50 13.18 -12.09 -3.62
N ALA A 51 12.68 -12.47 -2.43
CA ALA A 51 13.44 -12.94 -1.29
C ALA A 51 13.82 -14.42 -1.45
#